data_AF-A0A1K1LSY9-F1
#
_entry.id   AF-A0A1K1LSY9-F1
#
_cell.length_a   1.000
_cell.length_b   1.000
_cell.length_c   1.000
_cell.angle_alpha   90.00
_cell.angle_beta   90.00
_cell.angle_gamma   90.00
#
_symmetry.space_group_name_H-M   'P 1'
#
loop_
_entity.id
_entity.type
_entity.pdbx_description
1 polymer ?
#
loop_
_entity_poly.entity_id
_entity_poly.type
_entity_poly.pdbx_seq_one_letter_code
_entity_poly.pdbx_strand_id
1 'polypeptide(L)' 'MGKIRAIVTIHKEQVAGGAPIFIVDNEQERQQTAFRLEKILDAAAHDLQNGTMIIVQHGGGTE' A
#
# COMPACT_ATOMS: atom_id res chain seq x y z
N MET A 1 -1.36 -4.52 -16.82
CA MET A 1 -1.58 -3.21 -16.14
C MET A 1 -1.36 -3.40 -14.64
N GLY A 2 -0.71 -2.46 -13.95
CA GLY A 2 -0.54 -2.53 -12.48
C GLY A 2 -1.86 -2.28 -11.75
N LYS A 3 -2.11 -2.98 -10.64
CA LYS A 3 -3.31 -2.79 -9.79
C LYS A 3 -2.90 -2.46 -8.36
N ILE A 4 -3.45 -1.38 -7.80
CA ILE A 4 -3.31 -1.06 -6.37
C ILE A 4 -4.16 -2.04 -5.56
N ARG A 5 -3.52 -2.79 -4.66
CA ARG A 5 -4.15 -3.81 -3.81
C ARG A 5 -4.45 -3.31 -2.39
N ALA A 6 -3.68 -2.35 -1.91
CA ALA A 6 -3.88 -1.71 -0.61
C ALA A 6 -3.15 -0.37 -0.54
N ILE A 7 -3.56 0.48 0.40
CA ILE A 7 -2.94 1.77 0.72
C ILE A 7 -2.63 1.76 2.22
N VAL A 8 -1.43 2.21 2.61
CA VAL A 8 -1.03 2.40 4.00
C VAL A 8 -0.63 3.85 4.18
N THR A 9 -1.27 4.60 5.08
CA THR A 9 -1.01 6.05 5.23
C THR A 9 -1.03 6.50 6.68
N ILE A 10 -0.25 7.54 6.98
CA ILE A 10 -0.35 8.33 8.21
C ILE A 10 -1.29 9.55 8.05
N HIS A 11 -1.81 9.80 6.84
CA HIS A 11 -2.64 10.95 6.50
C HIS A 11 -3.99 10.51 5.93
N LYS A 12 -4.98 10.29 6.83
CA LYS A 12 -6.33 9.83 6.47
C LYS A 12 -7.01 10.73 5.42
N GLU A 13 -6.73 12.02 5.45
CA GLU A 13 -7.27 13.06 4.59
C GLU A 13 -6.72 13.05 3.15
N GLN A 14 -5.60 12.36 2.90
CA GLN A 14 -4.97 12.28 1.58
C GLN A 14 -5.45 11.09 0.74
N VAL A 15 -6.29 10.23 1.31
CA VAL A 15 -6.73 8.98 0.68
C VAL A 15 -8.25 8.89 0.62
N ALA A 16 -8.76 8.27 -0.42
CA ALA A 16 -10.17 7.99 -0.63
C ALA A 16 -10.35 6.54 -1.08
N GLY A 17 -11.62 6.13 -1.30
CA GLY A 17 -11.93 4.77 -1.72
C GLY A 17 -11.25 4.36 -3.04
N GLY A 18 -10.99 3.05 -3.19
CA GLY A 18 -10.39 2.46 -4.40
C GLY A 18 -9.62 1.17 -4.14
N ALA A 19 -9.15 0.98 -2.90
CA ALA A 19 -8.54 -0.25 -2.37
C ALA A 19 -8.70 -0.26 -0.83
N PRO A 20 -8.46 -1.38 -0.13
CA PRO A 20 -8.32 -1.40 1.33
C PRO A 20 -7.31 -0.35 1.83
N ILE A 21 -7.68 0.40 2.86
CA ILE A 21 -6.88 1.49 3.44
C ILE A 21 -6.53 1.14 4.88
N PHE A 22 -5.24 1.20 5.21
CA PHE A 22 -4.70 1.03 6.55
C PHE A 22 -4.16 2.38 7.03
N ILE A 23 -4.82 2.96 8.02
CA ILE A 23 -4.38 4.21 8.65
C ILE A 23 -3.56 3.82 9.88
N VAL A 24 -2.36 4.36 9.99
CA VAL A 24 -1.37 4.04 11.02
C VAL A 24 -0.82 5.32 11.66
N ASP A 25 -0.19 5.21 12.82
CA ASP A 25 0.11 6.39 13.63
C ASP A 25 1.45 7.07 13.26
N ASN A 26 2.37 6.36 12.62
CA ASN A 26 3.71 6.86 12.31
C ASN A 26 4.40 6.15 11.14
N GLU A 27 5.54 6.69 10.71
CA GLU A 27 6.32 6.16 9.57
C GLU A 27 6.82 4.73 9.78
N GLN A 28 7.22 4.37 11.01
CA GLN A 28 7.70 3.03 11.34
C GLN A 28 6.58 1.99 11.18
N GLU A 29 5.38 2.30 11.68
CA GLU A 29 4.20 1.46 11.53
C GLU A 29 3.74 1.39 10.06
N ARG A 30 3.83 2.50 9.31
CA ARG A 30 3.56 2.56 7.87
C ARG A 30 4.45 1.59 7.10
N GLN A 31 5.75 1.65 7.34
CA GLN A 31 6.72 0.78 6.67
C GLN A 31 6.52 -0.68 7.06
N GLN A 32 6.34 -0.98 8.35
CA GLN A 32 6.13 -2.35 8.83
C GLN A 32 4.83 -2.95 8.27
N THR A 33 3.75 -2.18 8.24
CA THR A 33 2.46 -2.61 7.70
C THR A 33 2.56 -2.85 6.20
N ALA A 34 3.17 -1.94 5.45
CA ALA A 34 3.35 -2.09 4.01
C ALA A 34 4.20 -3.33 3.65
N PHE A 35 5.31 -3.57 4.35
CA PHE A 35 6.17 -4.74 4.14
C PHE A 35 5.55 -6.07 4.57
N ARG A 36 4.57 -6.06 5.47
CA ARG A 36 3.76 -7.25 5.75
C ARG A 36 2.76 -7.48 4.61
N LEU A 37 2.07 -6.43 4.20
CA LEU A 37 1.05 -6.50 3.15
C LEU A 37 1.63 -6.91 1.80
N GLU A 38 2.83 -6.46 1.44
CA GLU A 38 3.48 -6.86 0.18
C GLU A 38 3.66 -8.39 0.11
N LYS A 39 4.06 -9.02 1.23
CA LYS A 39 4.24 -10.48 1.33
C LYS A 39 2.92 -11.23 1.35
N ILE A 40 1.93 -10.69 2.07
CA ILE A 40 0.59 -11.30 2.18
C ILE A 40 -0.14 -11.28 0.83
N LEU A 41 0.02 -10.19 0.07
CA LEU A 41 -0.71 -9.94 -1.17
C LEU A 41 0.05 -10.35 -2.44
N ASP A 42 1.26 -10.91 -2.28
CA ASP A 42 2.18 -11.22 -3.37
C ASP A 42 2.32 -10.05 -4.36
N ALA A 43 2.68 -8.90 -3.80
CA ALA A 43 2.72 -7.60 -4.47
C ALA A 43 3.94 -6.80 -3.99
N ALA A 44 4.18 -5.64 -4.60
CA ALA A 44 5.29 -4.76 -4.24
C ALA A 44 4.81 -3.55 -3.43
N ALA A 45 5.48 -3.23 -2.32
CA ALA A 45 5.28 -1.96 -1.63
C ALA A 45 6.07 -0.83 -2.32
N HIS A 46 5.42 0.32 -2.54
CA HIS A 46 6.04 1.53 -3.07
C HIS A 46 5.76 2.71 -2.15
N ASP A 47 6.81 3.47 -1.83
CA ASP A 47 6.70 4.70 -1.06
C ASP A 47 6.44 5.89 -1.99
N LEU A 48 5.41 6.67 -1.69
CA LEU A 48 5.09 7.91 -2.41
C LEU A 48 5.82 9.14 -1.84
N GLN A 49 6.62 8.96 -0.78
CA GLN A 49 7.40 10.00 -0.09
C GLN A 49 6.55 11.16 0.46
N ASN A 50 5.28 10.88 0.78
CA ASN A 50 4.33 11.85 1.31
C ASN A 50 3.52 11.31 2.50
N GLY A 51 4.08 10.35 3.25
CA GLY A 51 3.38 9.67 4.33
C GLY A 51 2.43 8.56 3.89
N THR A 52 2.40 8.23 2.59
CA THR A 52 1.59 7.12 2.03
C THR A 52 2.47 6.09 1.33
N MET A 53 2.17 4.82 1.54
CA MET A 53 2.69 3.69 0.77
C MET A 53 1.54 3.02 0.03
N ILE A 54 1.80 2.55 -1.18
CA ILE A 54 0.84 1.77 -1.98
C ILE A 54 1.38 0.37 -2.22
N ILE A 55 0.48 -0.61 -2.20
CA ILE A 55 0.80 -1.99 -2.53
C ILE A 55 0.32 -2.24 -3.96
N VAL A 56 1.26 -2.51 -4.88
CA VAL A 56 0.99 -2.66 -6.32
C VAL A 56 1.29 -4.07 -6.76
N GLN A 57 0.30 -4.72 -7.34
CA GLN A 57 0.50 -5.95 -8.11
C GLN A 57 0.89 -5.56 -9.54
N HIS A 58 2.14 -5.78 -9.92
CA HIS A 58 2.57 -5.65 -11.30
C HIS A 58 2.07 -6.89 -12.07
N GLY A 59 1.37 -6.69 -13.18
CA GLY A 59 0.77 -7.79 -13.93
C GLY A 59 1.81 -8.81 -14.39
N GLY A 60 1.90 -9.93 -13.69
CA GLY A 60 2.57 -11.16 -14.08
C GLY A 60 1.58 -12.32 -14.10
N GLY A 61 1.16 -12.70 -15.31
CA GLY A 61 0.53 -13.96 -15.75
C GLY A 61 -0.53 -14.65 -14.88
N THR A 62 -1.81 -14.46 -15.18
CA THR A 62 -2.64 -15.32 -16.07
C THR A 62 -4.08 -14.83 -15.93
N GLU A 63 -4.54 -14.03 -16.89
CA GLU A 63 -5.74 -14.24 -17.71
C GLU A 63 -5.47 -13.57 -19.06
#